data_AF-A0A7T4MTZ7-F1
#
_entry.id   AF-A0A7T4MTZ7-F1
#
_cell.length_a   1.000
_cell.length_b   1.000
_cell.length_c   1.000
_cell.angle_alpha   90.00
_cell.angle_beta   90.00
_cell.angle_gamma   90.00
#
_symmetry.space_group_name_H-M   'P 1'
#
loop_
_entity.id
_entity.type
_entity.pdbx_description
1 polymer ?
#
loop_
_entity_poly.entity_id
_entity_poly.type
_entity_poly.pdbx_seq_one_letter_code
_entity_poly.pdbx_strand_id
1 'polypeptide(L)'
;MPWWFWVLLWAVLGLAGLVVLAVLTLRTGRRGLAALTAVSELGEDMARRWDEGCAAVAQRIRRAPVPGILVPLDQARQEYLTGRERRRDRLAARRIARRDRRGQPQRVDDLRRGALKGNNHG
;
A
#
# COMPACT_ATOMS: atom_id res chain seq x y z
N MET A 1 40.56 -56.73 33.08
CA MET A 1 39.86 -55.56 32.49
C MET A 1 38.62 -56.07 31.78
N PRO A 2 37.40 -55.69 32.22
CA PRO A 2 36.17 -56.23 31.64
C PRO A 2 36.00 -55.72 30.20
N TRP A 3 35.82 -56.64 29.24
CA TRP A 3 35.72 -56.34 27.80
C TRP A 3 34.61 -55.34 27.45
N TRP A 4 33.61 -55.22 28.33
CA TRP A 4 32.44 -54.35 28.21
C TRP A 4 32.80 -52.86 28.20
N PHE A 5 33.95 -52.51 28.79
CA PHE A 5 34.46 -51.14 28.77
C PHE A 5 34.65 -50.61 27.34
N TRP A 6 35.13 -51.45 26.43
CA TRP A 6 35.34 -51.06 25.02
C TRP A 6 34.02 -50.75 24.32
N VAL A 7 32.96 -51.51 24.60
CA VAL A 7 31.62 -51.26 24.02
C VAL A 7 31.08 -49.91 24.50
N LEU A 8 31.22 -49.61 25.80
CA LEU A 8 30.80 -48.32 26.36
C LEU A 8 31.61 -47.15 25.78
N LEU A 9 32.91 -47.33 25.58
CA LEU A 9 33.77 -46.31 24.97
C LEU A 9 33.27 -45.93 23.57
N TRP A 10 33.03 -46.92 22.71
CA TRP A 10 32.53 -46.69 21.35
C TRP A 10 31.11 -46.11 21.34
N ALA A 11 30.24 -46.52 22.26
CA ALA A 11 28.89 -45.99 22.38
C ALA A 11 28.90 -44.49 22.75
N VAL A 12 29.70 -44.09 23.75
CA VAL A 12 29.84 -42.69 24.14
C VAL A 12 30.48 -41.88 23.02
N LEU A 13 31.48 -42.43 22.32
CA LEU A 13 32.12 -41.75 21.20
C LEU A 13 31.14 -41.52 20.04
N GLY A 14 30.33 -42.52 19.70
CA GLY A 14 29.28 -42.40 18.67
C GLY A 14 28.20 -41.39 19.07
N LEU A 15 27.75 -41.43 20.33
CA LEU A 15 26.76 -40.48 20.85
C LEU A 15 27.31 -39.04 20.84
N ALA A 16 28.55 -38.84 21.26
CA ALA A 16 29.22 -37.54 21.23
C ALA A 16 29.30 -37.00 19.80
N GLY A 17 29.68 -37.84 18.83
CA GLY A 17 29.69 -37.48 17.42
C GLY A 17 28.31 -37.06 16.91
N LEU A 18 27.27 -37.82 17.28
CA LEU A 18 25.88 -37.54 16.90
C LEU A 18 25.39 -36.20 17.49
N VAL A 19 25.71 -35.94 18.77
CA VAL A 19 25.39 -34.65 19.42
C VAL A 19 26.07 -33.50 18.69
N VAL A 20 27.35 -33.62 18.34
CA VAL A 20 28.07 -32.58 17.60
C VAL A 20 27.41 -32.33 16.24
N LEU A 21 27.09 -33.38 15.48
CA LEU A 21 26.39 -33.27 14.20
C LEU A 21 25.02 -32.63 14.33
N ALA A 22 24.23 -33.02 15.34
CA ALA A 22 22.92 -32.44 15.59
C ALA A 22 23.02 -30.95 15.92
N VAL A 23 23.95 -30.56 16.81
CA VAL A 23 24.19 -29.17 17.17
C VAL A 23 24.64 -28.36 15.96
N LEU A 24 25.56 -28.89 15.15
CA LEU A 24 26.04 -28.22 13.95
C LEU A 24 24.88 -28.01 12.98
N THR A 25 24.13 -29.05 12.66
CA THR A 25 23.00 -29.02 11.72
C THR A 25 21.94 -28.01 12.16
N LEU A 26 21.59 -27.98 13.44
CA LEU A 26 20.65 -26.99 13.98
C LEU A 26 21.21 -25.56 13.90
N ARG A 27 22.50 -25.37 14.19
CA ARG A 27 23.13 -24.06 14.17
C ARG A 27 23.26 -23.51 12.75
N THR A 28 23.74 -24.29 11.79
CA THR A 28 23.83 -23.87 10.38
C THR A 28 22.44 -23.78 9.75
N GLY A 29 21.53 -24.71 10.06
CA GLY A 29 20.17 -24.68 9.53
C GLY A 29 19.42 -23.41 9.94
N ARG A 30 19.48 -23.03 11.23
CA ARG A 30 18.85 -21.78 11.70
C ARG A 30 19.45 -20.53 11.07
N ARG A 31 20.77 -20.50 10.88
CA ARG A 31 21.45 -19.38 10.21
C ARG A 31 21.14 -19.32 8.71
N GLY A 32 21.06 -20.47 8.06
CA GLY A 32 20.70 -20.57 6.64
C GLY A 32 19.29 -20.07 6.38
N LEU A 33 18.32 -20.50 7.20
CA LEU A 33 16.94 -20.00 7.11
C LEU A 33 16.86 -18.48 7.33
N ALA A 34 17.58 -17.95 8.33
CA ALA A 34 17.63 -16.51 8.57
C ALA A 34 18.26 -15.73 7.40
N ALA A 35 19.27 -16.30 6.73
CA ALA A 35 19.85 -15.69 5.54
C ALA A 35 18.86 -15.68 4.36
N LEU A 36 18.11 -16.78 4.17
CA LEU A 36 17.08 -16.86 3.12
C LEU A 36 15.96 -15.84 3.34
N THR A 37 15.51 -15.65 4.59
CA THR A 37 14.50 -14.63 4.91
C THR A 37 15.02 -13.21 4.68
N ALA A 38 16.29 -12.95 5.00
CA ALA A 38 16.90 -11.64 4.74
C ALA A 38 17.04 -11.37 3.23
N VAL A 39 17.35 -12.40 2.43
CA VAL A 39 17.42 -12.29 0.97
C VAL A 39 16.03 -12.05 0.37
N SER A 40 14.98 -12.72 0.87
CA SER A 40 13.62 -12.46 0.38
C SER A 40 13.15 -11.06 0.72
N GLU A 41 13.42 -10.58 1.94
CA GLU A 41 13.09 -9.22 2.37
C GLU A 41 13.78 -8.16 1.49
N LEU A 42 15.08 -8.35 1.22
CA LEU A 42 15.81 -7.48 0.30
C LEU A 42 15.20 -7.47 -1.11
N GLY A 43 14.76 -8.64 -1.59
CA GLY A 43 14.10 -8.80 -2.89
C GLY A 43 12.77 -8.04 -2.97
N GLU A 44 11.93 -8.17 -1.94
CA GLU A 44 10.66 -7.43 -1.83
C GLU A 44 10.89 -5.92 -1.76
N ASP A 45 11.90 -5.48 -1.01
CA ASP A 45 12.28 -4.08 -0.89
C ASP A 45 12.76 -3.49 -2.23
N MET A 46 13.53 -4.26 -3.01
CA MET A 46 13.95 -3.89 -4.35
C MET A 46 12.77 -3.81 -5.31
N ALA A 47 11.88 -4.81 -5.29
CA ALA A 47 10.68 -4.83 -6.12
C ALA A 47 9.77 -3.62 -5.83
N ARG A 48 9.56 -3.29 -4.55
CA ARG A 48 8.78 -2.12 -4.16
C ARG A 48 9.39 -0.81 -4.65
N ARG A 49 10.71 -0.64 -4.50
CA ARG A 49 11.44 0.53 -5.01
C ARG A 49 11.37 0.64 -6.54
N TRP A 50 11.42 -0.49 -7.23
CA TRP A 50 11.27 -0.53 -8.68
C TRP A 50 9.87 -0.07 -9.11
N ASP A 51 8.83 -0.58 -8.48
CA ASP A 51 7.44 -0.19 -8.77
C ASP A 51 7.17 1.29 -8.48
N GLU A 52 7.70 1.81 -7.36
CA GLU A 52 7.64 3.24 -7.03
C GLU A 52 8.36 4.10 -8.09
N GLY A 53 9.53 3.64 -8.56
CA GLY A 53 10.26 4.27 -9.65
C GLY A 53 9.47 4.31 -10.96
N CYS A 54 8.89 3.17 -11.35
CA CYS A 54 8.02 3.05 -12.52
C CYS A 54 6.79 3.96 -12.42
N ALA A 55 6.14 4.02 -11.25
CA ALA A 55 5.00 4.91 -11.02
C ALA A 55 5.40 6.39 -11.12
N ALA A 56 6.56 6.77 -10.59
CA ALA A 56 7.08 8.13 -10.71
C ALA A 56 7.39 8.51 -12.16
N VAL A 57 7.94 7.59 -12.96
CA VAL A 57 8.16 7.79 -14.40
C VAL A 57 6.82 7.92 -15.15
N ALA A 58 5.86 7.04 -14.87
CA ALA A 58 4.52 7.10 -15.47
C ALA A 58 3.80 8.43 -15.17
N GLN A 59 3.94 8.97 -13.95
CA GLN A 59 3.40 10.28 -13.58
C GLN A 59 4.06 11.46 -14.32
N ARG A 60 5.33 11.33 -14.73
CA ARG A 60 6.02 12.36 -15.53
C ARG A 60 5.54 12.36 -16.99
N ILE A 61 5.11 11.22 -17.51
CA ILE A 61 4.50 11.11 -18.84
C ILE A 61 3.01 11.51 -18.74
N ARG A 62 2.73 12.75 -18.32
CA ARG A 62 1.38 13.30 -18.54
C ARG A 62 1.21 13.57 -20.02
N ARG A 63 0.16 12.99 -20.59
CA ARG A 63 -0.29 13.27 -21.96
C ARG A 63 -0.41 14.79 -22.11
N ALA A 64 0.32 15.36 -23.07
CA ALA A 64 0.27 16.80 -23.33
C ALA A 64 -1.19 17.22 -23.53
N PRO A 65 -1.67 18.29 -22.86
CA PRO A 65 -3.04 18.73 -23.03
C PRO A 65 -3.26 19.09 -24.49
N VAL A 66 -4.29 18.48 -25.11
CA VAL A 66 -4.68 18.80 -26.48
C VAL A 66 -5.11 20.27 -26.50
N PRO A 67 -4.57 21.10 -27.41
CA PRO A 67 -4.99 22.48 -27.55
C PRO A 67 -6.51 22.55 -27.71
N GLY A 68 -7.19 23.41 -26.94
CA GLY A 68 -8.65 23.51 -26.96
C GLY A 68 -9.25 23.86 -28.34
N ILE A 69 -8.42 24.35 -29.27
CA ILE A 69 -8.76 24.64 -30.67
C ILE A 69 -9.07 23.35 -31.45
N LEU A 70 -8.50 22.21 -31.05
CA LEU A 70 -8.66 20.91 -31.71
C LEU A 70 -9.81 20.09 -31.12
N VAL A 71 -10.53 20.62 -30.12
CA VAL A 71 -11.65 19.94 -29.48
C VAL A 71 -12.95 20.30 -30.22
N PRO A 72 -13.79 19.32 -30.60
CA PRO A 72 -15.12 19.60 -31.17
C PRO A 72 -15.94 20.51 -30.26
N LEU A 73 -16.68 21.46 -30.86
CA LEU A 73 -17.43 22.49 -30.12
C LEU A 73 -18.41 21.88 -29.10
N ASP A 74 -19.06 20.77 -29.46
CA ASP A 74 -20.03 20.09 -28.60
C ASP A 74 -19.37 19.55 -27.33
N GLN A 75 -18.18 18.96 -27.48
CA GLN A 75 -17.38 18.46 -26.36
C GLN A 75 -16.91 19.61 -25.47
N ALA A 76 -16.36 20.68 -26.07
CA ALA A 76 -15.92 21.87 -25.32
C ALA A 76 -17.08 22.52 -24.54
N ARG A 77 -18.28 22.57 -25.15
CA ARG A 77 -19.49 23.10 -24.50
C ARG A 77 -19.93 22.21 -23.34
N GLN A 78 -19.94 20.90 -23.51
CA GLN A 78 -20.28 19.97 -22.42
C GLN A 78 -19.28 20.05 -21.26
N GLU A 79 -17.97 20.12 -21.56
CA GLU A 79 -16.95 20.30 -20.53
C GLU A 79 -17.11 21.62 -19.78
N TYR A 80 -17.43 22.71 -20.49
CA TYR A 80 -17.69 24.00 -19.87
C TYR A 80 -18.90 23.96 -18.93
N LEU A 81 -20.03 23.40 -19.38
CA LEU A 81 -21.25 23.29 -18.56
C LEU A 81 -21.02 22.43 -17.33
N THR A 82 -20.40 21.25 -17.51
CA THR A 82 -20.04 20.35 -16.41
C THR A 82 -19.06 21.02 -15.43
N GLY A 83 -18.07 21.74 -15.95
CA GLY A 83 -17.11 22.50 -15.15
C GLY A 83 -17.78 23.62 -14.35
N ARG A 84 -18.75 24.32 -14.94
CA ARG A 84 -19.53 25.38 -14.27
C ARG A 84 -20.36 24.82 -13.11
N GLU A 85 -21.01 23.68 -13.32
CA GLU A 85 -21.78 22.99 -12.27
C GLU A 85 -20.87 22.52 -11.13
N ARG A 86 -19.75 21.86 -11.45
CA ARG A 86 -18.75 21.45 -10.45
C ARG A 86 -18.25 22.61 -9.59
N ARG A 87 -18.02 23.79 -10.19
CA ARG A 87 -17.62 25.00 -9.43
C ARG A 87 -18.73 25.47 -8.50
N ARG A 88 -19.99 25.49 -8.96
CA ARG A 88 -21.15 25.86 -8.14
C ARG A 88 -21.30 24.91 -6.95
N ASP A 89 -21.18 23.61 -7.18
CA ASP A 89 -21.23 22.59 -6.14
C ASP A 89 -20.10 22.74 -5.13
N ARG A 90 -18.87 22.96 -5.60
CA ARG A 90 -17.72 23.18 -4.71
C ARG A 90 -17.90 24.40 -3.81
N LEU A 91 -18.45 25.49 -4.35
CA LEU A 91 -18.74 26.69 -3.58
C LEU A 91 -19.88 26.46 -2.58
N ALA A 92 -20.93 25.72 -2.96
CA ALA A 92 -22.02 25.35 -2.05
C ALA A 92 -21.51 24.48 -0.90
N ALA A 93 -20.74 23.42 -1.19
CA ALA A 93 -20.13 22.55 -0.18
C ALA A 93 -19.24 23.35 0.80
N ARG A 94 -18.45 24.30 0.29
CA ARG A 94 -17.65 25.20 1.14
C ARG A 94 -18.51 26.08 2.04
N ARG A 95 -19.66 26.58 1.58
CA ARG A 95 -20.58 27.37 2.40
C ARG A 95 -21.23 26.52 3.50
N ILE A 96 -21.70 25.32 3.15
CA ILE A 96 -22.30 24.37 4.09
C ILE A 96 -21.31 24.02 5.20
N ALA A 97 -20.11 23.57 4.83
CA ALA A 97 -19.07 23.21 5.79
C ALA A 97 -18.65 24.37 6.71
N ARG A 98 -18.64 25.61 6.19
CA ARG A 98 -18.35 26.81 7.00
C ARG A 98 -19.46 27.10 8.02
N ARG A 99 -20.73 26.88 7.66
CA ARG A 99 -21.88 27.12 8.54
C ARG A 99 -22.05 26.04 9.59
N ASP A 100 -21.82 24.77 9.23
CA ASP A 100 -21.83 23.64 10.17
C ASP A 100 -20.82 23.84 11.29
N ARG A 101 -19.58 24.22 10.95
CA ARG A 101 -18.54 24.53 11.95
C ARG A 101 -18.91 25.65 12.92
N ARG A 102 -19.86 26.51 12.55
CA ARG A 102 -20.33 27.65 13.37
C ARG A 102 -21.67 27.37 14.04
N GLY A 103 -22.26 26.19 13.87
CA GLY A 103 -23.60 25.86 14.36
C GLY A 103 -24.69 26.75 13.79
N GLN A 104 -24.48 27.35 12.61
CA GLN A 104 -25.46 28.25 12.00
C GLN A 104 -26.45 27.49 11.12
N PRO A 105 -27.73 27.89 11.09
CA PRO A 105 -28.71 27.25 10.22
C PRO A 105 -28.32 27.37 8.73
N GLN A 106 -28.49 26.25 8.02
CA GLN A 106 -28.22 26.14 6.59
C GLN A 106 -29.34 26.79 5.76
N ARG A 107 -29.04 27.17 4.52
CA ARG A 107 -30.07 27.66 3.59
C ARG A 107 -30.89 26.47 3.06
N VAL A 108 -32.21 26.65 2.91
CA VAL A 108 -33.13 25.63 2.38
C VAL A 108 -32.69 25.11 1.00
N ASP A 109 -32.20 26.00 0.14
CA ASP A 109 -31.68 25.62 -1.19
C ASP A 109 -30.45 24.69 -1.12
N ASP A 110 -29.59 24.91 -0.13
CA ASP A 110 -28.38 24.10 0.05
C ASP A 110 -28.74 22.73 0.66
N LEU A 111 -29.75 22.66 1.53
CA LEU A 111 -30.31 21.41 2.05
C LEU A 111 -31.01 20.59 0.95
N ARG A 112 -31.84 21.22 0.11
CA ARG A 112 -32.46 20.55 -1.05
C ARG A 112 -31.41 19.99 -2.01
N ARG A 113 -30.33 20.74 -2.24
CA ARG A 113 -29.24 20.32 -3.11
C ARG A 113 -28.43 19.16 -2.51
N GLY A 114 -28.27 19.11 -1.19
CA GLY A 114 -27.67 17.98 -0.47
C GLY A 114 -28.55 16.72 -0.48
N ALA A 115 -29.86 16.88 -0.27
CA ALA A 115 -30.84 15.80 -0.30
C ALA A 115 -30.94 15.13 -1.69
N LEU A 116 -30.95 15.93 -2.76
CA LEU A 116 -30.87 15.42 -4.15
C LEU A 116 -29.59 14.62 -4.43
N LYS A 117 -28.54 14.83 -3.64
CA LYS A 117 -27.25 14.16 -3.76
C LYS A 117 -27.10 12.95 -2.84
N GLY A 118 -28.16 12.58 -2.11
CA GLY A 118 -28.16 11.43 -1.19
C GLY A 118 -27.50 11.69 0.16
N ASN A 119 -27.04 12.92 0.45
CA ASN A 119 -26.51 13.29 1.75
C ASN A 119 -27.65 13.68 2.69
N ASN A 120 -28.43 12.68 3.12
CA ASN A 120 -29.34 12.87 4.23
C ASN A 120 -28.53 12.84 5.53
N HIS A 121 -28.25 14.01 6.10
CA HIS A 121 -27.87 14.13 7.50
C HIS A 121 -29.16 14.04 8.32
N GLY A 122 -29.54 12.80 8.65
CA GLY A 122 -30.48 12.48 9.72
C GLY A 122 -29.76 12.53 11.07
#